data_AF-A0A6J2YEJ7-F1
#
_entry.id   AF-A0A6J2YEJ7-F1
#
_cell.length_a   1.000
_cell.length_b   1.000
_cell.length_c   1.000
_cell.angle_alpha   90.00
_cell.angle_beta   90.00
_cell.angle_gamma   90.00
#
_symmetry.space_group_name_H-M   'P 1'
#
loop_
_entity.id
_entity.type
_entity.pdbx_description
1 polymer ?
#
loop_
_entity_poly.entity_id
_entity_poly.type
_entity_poly.pdbx_seq_one_letter_code
_entity_poly.pdbx_strand_id
1 'polypeptide(L)'
;MYTFRRIFCILQSIWIIVFIGYIQGQGPLCKVNSEYKCNSTELQCPDTKPENSEGCKCYCLPGYWRDNCGNCVKECPCPPGKVWRLGNGCTDQCNNRFFCPYFLIWGCYCPTISQCWNGTTCIRRNTTTS
;
A
#
# COMPACT_ATOMS: atom_id res chain seq x y z
N MET A 1 22.92 55.20 -22.75
CA MET A 1 21.93 54.45 -21.94
C MET A 1 21.00 53.62 -22.85
N TYR A 2 21.50 52.57 -23.52
CA TYR A 2 20.70 51.74 -24.44
C TYR A 2 20.83 50.23 -24.23
N THR A 3 21.56 49.80 -23.20
CA THR A 3 21.84 48.39 -22.91
C THR A 3 20.94 47.80 -21.82
N PHE A 4 20.37 48.60 -20.91
CA PHE A 4 19.53 48.11 -19.81
C PHE A 4 18.09 47.74 -20.23
N ARG A 5 17.58 48.34 -21.31
CA ARG A 5 16.16 48.19 -21.71
C ARG A 5 15.86 46.86 -22.42
N ARG A 6 16.88 46.18 -22.99
CA ARG A 6 16.72 44.88 -23.66
C ARG A 6 16.74 43.69 -22.70
N ILE A 7 17.47 43.79 -21.58
CA ILE A 7 17.58 42.72 -20.58
C ILE A 7 16.22 42.48 -19.89
N PHE A 8 15.47 43.54 -19.59
CA PHE A 8 14.17 43.44 -18.91
C PHE A 8 13.08 42.73 -19.74
N CYS A 9 13.12 42.79 -21.07
CA CYS A 9 12.14 42.09 -21.92
C CYS A 9 12.40 40.58 -22.00
N ILE A 10 13.67 40.17 -22.02
CA ILE A 10 14.04 38.74 -22.10
C ILE A 10 13.68 38.01 -20.80
N LEU A 11 13.86 38.67 -19.65
CA LEU A 11 13.49 38.09 -18.35
C LEU A 11 11.98 37.80 -18.25
N GLN A 12 11.11 38.70 -18.72
CA GLN A 12 9.66 38.47 -18.68
C GLN A 12 9.24 37.29 -19.57
N SER A 13 9.90 37.07 -20.71
CA SER A 13 9.63 35.94 -21.60
C SER A 13 10.03 34.59 -21.01
N ILE A 14 11.14 34.54 -20.25
CA ILE A 14 11.60 33.31 -19.57
C ILE A 14 10.59 32.91 -18.47
N TRP A 15 10.08 33.87 -17.70
CA TRP A 15 9.07 33.60 -16.68
C TRP A 15 7.78 33.01 -17.28
N ILE A 16 7.36 33.47 -18.45
CA ILE A 16 6.18 32.93 -19.15
C ILE A 16 6.40 31.48 -19.61
N ILE A 17 7.60 31.13 -20.11
CA ILE A 17 7.92 29.76 -20.52
C ILE A 17 7.96 28.80 -19.32
N VAL A 18 8.52 29.25 -18.19
CA VAL A 18 8.52 28.47 -16.93
C VAL A 18 7.09 28.26 -16.42
N PHE A 19 6.22 29.28 -16.52
CA PHE A 19 4.82 29.14 -16.15
C PHE A 19 4.03 28.21 -17.08
N ILE A 20 4.24 28.26 -18.40
CA ILE A 20 3.55 27.35 -19.34
C ILE A 20 3.99 25.90 -19.14
N GLY A 21 5.28 25.66 -18.84
CA GLY A 21 5.79 24.33 -18.47
C GLY A 21 5.19 23.78 -17.17
N TYR A 22 4.75 24.65 -16.25
CA TYR A 22 4.10 24.25 -15.00
C TYR A 22 2.60 23.93 -15.20
N ILE A 23 1.95 24.55 -16.18
CA ILE A 23 0.52 24.34 -16.48
C ILE A 23 0.30 23.16 -17.44
N GLN A 24 1.31 22.76 -18.21
CA GLN A 24 1.24 21.61 -19.11
C GLN A 24 1.56 20.29 -18.40
N GLY A 25 0.56 19.72 -17.72
CA GLY A 25 0.35 18.27 -17.78
C GLY A 25 0.97 17.41 -16.69
N GLN A 26 1.14 17.90 -15.46
CA GLN A 26 1.13 16.96 -14.32
C GLN A 26 -0.31 16.51 -14.10
N GLY A 27 -0.69 15.40 -14.74
CA GLY A 27 -1.81 14.58 -14.25
C GLY A 27 -1.66 14.34 -12.74
N PRO A 28 -2.72 13.99 -12.00
CA PRO A 28 -2.67 13.87 -10.55
C PRO A 28 -1.45 13.04 -10.16
N LEU A 29 -0.49 13.65 -9.43
CA LEU A 29 0.73 12.95 -9.06
C LEU A 29 0.34 11.83 -8.11
N CYS A 30 0.27 10.64 -8.66
CA CYS A 30 0.13 9.43 -7.89
C CYS A 30 1.35 9.27 -6.98
N LYS A 31 1.10 8.78 -5.76
CA LYS A 31 2.17 8.48 -4.80
C LYS A 31 3.13 7.43 -5.38
N VAL A 32 4.30 7.29 -4.78
CA VAL A 32 5.27 6.24 -5.15
C VAL A 32 4.59 4.86 -5.14
N ASN A 33 4.93 4.03 -6.13
CA ASN A 33 4.34 2.70 -6.36
C ASN A 33 2.83 2.71 -6.66
N SER A 34 2.31 3.81 -7.20
CA SER A 34 0.94 3.89 -7.72
C SER A 34 0.90 4.47 -9.13
N GLU A 35 -0.13 4.08 -9.87
CA GLU A 35 -0.37 4.46 -11.26
C GLU A 35 -1.82 4.95 -11.42
N TYR A 36 -2.03 5.98 -12.24
CA TYR A 36 -3.36 6.49 -12.50
C TYR A 36 -4.09 5.55 -13.47
N LYS A 37 -5.18 4.95 -13.03
CA LYS A 37 -6.02 4.04 -13.83
C LYS A 37 -7.49 4.35 -13.61
N CYS A 38 -8.34 3.85 -14.49
CA CYS A 38 -9.78 3.85 -14.36
C CYS A 38 -10.25 2.40 -14.28
N ASN A 39 -11.17 2.09 -13.36
CA ASN A 39 -11.76 0.76 -13.21
C ASN A 39 -10.73 -0.37 -13.00
N SER A 40 -9.73 -0.14 -12.15
CA SER A 40 -8.82 -1.21 -11.71
C SER A 40 -9.28 -1.76 -10.36
N THR A 41 -8.85 -2.98 -10.04
CA THR A 41 -8.88 -3.50 -8.68
C THR A 41 -7.52 -3.25 -8.03
N GLU A 42 -7.49 -3.03 -6.72
CA GLU A 42 -6.27 -2.92 -5.92
C GLU A 42 -6.33 -3.85 -4.73
N LEU A 43 -5.18 -4.38 -4.35
CA LEU A 43 -5.03 -5.10 -3.11
C LEU A 43 -4.94 -4.09 -1.96
N GLN A 44 -5.66 -4.37 -0.88
CA GLN A 44 -5.67 -3.53 0.31
C GLN A 44 -5.13 -4.33 1.49
N CYS A 45 -4.45 -3.66 2.41
CA CYS A 45 -4.10 -4.28 3.68
C CYS A 45 -5.38 -4.60 4.48
N PRO A 46 -5.38 -5.66 5.32
CA PRO A 46 -6.59 -6.12 6.03
C PRO A 46 -7.28 -5.05 6.89
N ASP A 47 -6.50 -4.10 7.41
CA ASP A 47 -7.00 -3.01 8.25
C ASP A 47 -7.51 -1.80 7.45
N THR A 48 -7.36 -1.82 6.12
CA THR A 48 -7.84 -0.75 5.25
C THR A 48 -9.33 -0.91 5.07
N LYS A 49 -10.10 0.13 5.41
CA LYS A 49 -11.52 0.16 5.09
C LYS A 49 -11.65 0.17 3.56
N PRO A 50 -12.41 -0.76 2.95
CA PRO A 50 -12.61 -0.77 1.50
C PRO A 50 -13.25 0.54 1.08
N GLU A 51 -12.48 1.36 0.36
CA GLU A 51 -12.99 2.56 -0.28
C GLU A 51 -13.64 2.17 -1.61
N ASN A 52 -14.98 2.20 -1.65
CA ASN A 52 -15.73 2.13 -2.90
C ASN A 52 -15.53 3.43 -3.66
N SER A 53 -14.46 3.50 -4.43
CA SER A 53 -14.20 4.59 -5.35
C SER A 53 -14.62 4.15 -6.76
N GLU A 54 -15.82 4.52 -7.16
CA GLU A 54 -16.21 4.46 -8.57
C GLU A 54 -15.55 5.64 -9.29
N GLY A 55 -14.62 5.36 -10.21
CA GLY A 55 -13.93 6.39 -11.00
C GLY A 55 -12.44 6.14 -11.23
N CYS A 56 -11.80 7.08 -11.92
CA CYS A 56 -10.36 7.06 -12.18
C CYS A 56 -9.58 7.58 -10.97
N LYS A 57 -8.66 6.79 -10.45
CA LYS A 57 -7.81 7.14 -9.31
C LYS A 57 -6.41 6.57 -9.45
N CYS A 58 -5.53 6.92 -8.52
CA CYS A 58 -4.22 6.28 -8.40
C CYS A 58 -4.39 4.91 -7.73
N TYR A 59 -4.08 3.84 -8.44
CA TYR A 59 -4.10 2.46 -7.96
C TYR A 59 -2.68 2.01 -7.61
N CYS A 60 -2.52 1.15 -6.61
CA CYS A 60 -1.22 0.57 -6.33
C CYS A 60 -0.76 -0.33 -7.48
N LEU A 61 0.54 -0.30 -7.78
CA LEU A 61 1.14 -1.21 -8.76
C LEU A 61 0.93 -2.68 -8.34
N PRO A 62 0.93 -3.62 -9.30
CA PRO A 62 0.84 -5.05 -9.00
C PRO A 62 1.89 -5.49 -7.97
N GLY A 63 1.46 -6.24 -6.94
CA GLY A 63 2.33 -6.68 -5.85
C GLY A 63 2.57 -5.64 -4.75
N TYR A 64 1.85 -4.52 -4.78
CA TYR A 64 1.74 -3.58 -3.67
C TYR A 64 0.32 -3.59 -3.10
N TRP A 65 0.22 -3.33 -1.80
CA TRP A 65 -1.01 -3.21 -1.06
C TRP A 65 -1.19 -1.77 -0.60
N ARG A 66 -2.42 -1.26 -0.64
CA ARG A 66 -2.74 0.03 -0.06
C ARG A 66 -2.82 -0.11 1.46
N ASP A 67 -2.06 0.72 2.18
CA ASP A 67 -2.17 0.86 3.64
C ASP A 67 -3.31 1.83 4.02
N ASN A 68 -3.62 1.91 5.32
CA ASN A 68 -4.65 2.81 5.84
C ASN A 68 -4.28 4.31 5.69
N CYS A 69 -3.03 4.64 5.40
CA CYS A 69 -2.56 6.00 5.10
C CYS A 69 -2.63 6.33 3.60
N GLY A 70 -3.13 5.40 2.78
CA GLY A 70 -3.23 5.52 1.33
C GLY A 70 -1.88 5.44 0.61
N ASN A 71 -0.86 4.85 1.21
CA ASN A 71 0.43 4.55 0.58
C ASN A 71 0.43 3.12 0.02
N CYS A 72 1.20 2.89 -1.03
CA CYS A 72 1.37 1.58 -1.63
C CYS A 72 2.62 0.91 -1.06
N VAL A 73 2.42 -0.13 -0.25
CA VAL A 73 3.47 -0.85 0.49
C VAL A 73 3.61 -2.26 -0.03
N LYS A 74 4.83 -2.81 0.01
CA LYS A 74 5.09 -4.20 -0.37
C LYS A 74 4.72 -5.19 0.75
N GLU A 75 4.73 -4.70 1.99
CA GLU A 75 4.38 -5.47 3.17
C GLU A 75 3.43 -4.63 4.00
N CYS A 76 2.28 -5.19 4.34
CA CYS A 76 1.32 -4.48 5.18
C CYS A 76 1.85 -4.40 6.62
N PRO A 77 1.61 -3.29 7.32
CA PRO A 77 1.90 -3.21 8.75
C PRO A 77 1.08 -4.27 9.48
N CYS A 78 1.76 -5.07 10.30
CA CYS A 78 1.14 -6.13 11.07
C CYS A 78 1.09 -5.79 12.56
N PRO A 79 0.11 -6.33 13.31
CA PRO A 79 0.07 -6.18 14.75
C PRO A 79 1.34 -6.75 15.41
N PRO A 80 1.73 -6.25 16.60
CA PRO A 80 2.92 -6.69 17.29
C PRO A 80 3.00 -8.22 17.41
N GLY A 81 4.14 -8.79 17.05
CA GLY A 81 4.37 -10.24 17.09
C GLY A 81 3.91 -11.01 15.87
N LYS A 82 3.21 -10.39 14.90
CA LYS A 82 2.94 -10.97 13.59
C LYS A 82 3.83 -10.36 12.50
N VAL A 83 3.98 -11.09 11.39
CA VAL A 83 4.72 -10.68 10.21
C VAL A 83 3.87 -10.84 8.96
N TRP A 84 4.14 -10.01 7.95
CA TRP A 84 3.48 -10.10 6.65
C TRP A 84 4.07 -11.28 5.86
N ARG A 85 3.27 -12.31 5.64
CA ARG A 85 3.70 -13.52 4.93
C ARG A 85 2.52 -14.24 4.28
N LEU A 86 2.84 -15.20 3.42
CA LEU A 86 1.88 -16.23 3.04
C LEU A 86 1.62 -17.14 4.25
N GLY A 87 0.35 -17.33 4.55
CA GLY A 87 -0.08 -18.16 5.67
C GLY A 87 -1.54 -18.54 5.54
N ASN A 88 -2.01 -19.30 6.52
CA ASN A 88 -3.39 -19.71 6.61
C ASN A 88 -3.91 -19.28 7.98
N GLY A 89 -4.90 -18.38 7.98
CA GLY A 89 -5.50 -17.83 9.19
C GLY A 89 -6.09 -18.90 10.10
N CYS A 90 -6.54 -20.03 9.54
CA CYS A 90 -7.01 -21.15 10.32
C CYS A 90 -5.86 -21.79 11.11
N THR A 91 -4.73 -22.10 10.46
CA THR A 91 -3.56 -22.69 11.14
C THR A 91 -2.81 -21.73 12.05
N ASP A 92 -2.98 -20.42 11.82
CA ASP A 92 -2.37 -19.37 12.62
C ASP A 92 -2.99 -19.32 14.01
N GLN A 93 -4.24 -19.72 14.21
CA GLN A 93 -4.89 -19.71 15.52
C GLN A 93 -4.42 -20.88 16.39
N CYS A 94 -4.36 -20.68 17.71
CA CYS A 94 -4.05 -21.77 18.64
C CYS A 94 -5.21 -22.75 18.82
N ASN A 95 -6.45 -22.32 18.54
CA ASN A 95 -7.65 -23.14 18.67
C ASN A 95 -8.08 -23.67 17.30
N ASN A 96 -7.39 -24.69 16.79
CA ASN A 96 -7.73 -25.33 15.52
C ASN A 96 -8.87 -26.33 15.71
N ARG A 97 -10.08 -25.84 15.98
CA ARG A 97 -11.19 -26.73 16.34
C ARG A 97 -11.88 -27.41 15.16
N PHE A 98 -11.65 -27.00 13.91
CA PHE A 98 -12.35 -27.59 12.76
C PHE A 98 -11.48 -27.54 11.49
N PHE A 99 -11.74 -28.50 10.60
CA PHE A 99 -11.19 -28.66 9.25
C PHE A 99 -10.73 -27.35 8.60
N CYS A 100 -9.41 -27.13 8.55
CA CYS A 100 -8.83 -25.93 7.93
C CYS A 100 -8.70 -26.14 6.41
N PRO A 101 -9.36 -25.34 5.56
CA PRO A 101 -9.09 -25.38 4.13
C PRO A 101 -7.64 -24.96 3.88
N TYR A 102 -6.93 -25.70 3.03
CA TYR A 102 -5.53 -25.43 2.66
C TYR A 102 -5.41 -24.29 1.64
N PHE A 103 -5.88 -23.09 2.01
CA PHE A 103 -5.71 -21.89 1.20
C PHE A 103 -4.71 -20.95 1.87
N LEU A 104 -3.65 -20.60 1.13
CA LEU A 104 -2.62 -19.66 1.58
C LEU A 104 -2.93 -18.30 0.99
N ILE A 105 -3.02 -17.28 1.85
CA ILE A 105 -3.18 -15.88 1.45
C ILE A 105 -2.10 -15.02 2.08
N TRP A 106 -1.84 -13.87 1.46
CA TRP A 106 -0.99 -12.86 2.07
C TRP A 106 -1.74 -12.19 3.21
N GLY A 107 -1.10 -12.11 4.37
CA GLY A 107 -1.71 -11.63 5.59
C GLY A 107 -0.70 -11.49 6.72
N CYS A 108 -1.20 -11.03 7.86
CA CYS A 108 -0.44 -10.98 9.10
C CYS A 108 -0.58 -12.28 9.87
N TYR A 109 0.52 -13.01 10.00
CA TYR A 109 0.59 -14.31 10.65
C TYR A 109 1.73 -14.39 11.65
N CYS A 110 1.72 -15.40 12.51
CA CYS A 110 2.82 -15.67 13.39
C CYS A 110 4.11 -15.98 12.61
N PRO A 111 5.28 -15.52 13.09
CA PRO A 111 6.55 -15.61 12.39
C PRO A 111 6.91 -17.04 11.98
N THR A 112 6.61 -18.00 12.86
CA THR A 112 6.99 -19.39 12.69
C THR A 112 5.78 -20.32 12.69
N ILE A 113 5.90 -21.43 11.97
CA ILE A 113 4.90 -22.51 11.95
C ILE A 113 4.72 -23.16 13.33
N SER A 114 5.74 -23.13 14.19
CA SER A 114 5.67 -23.64 15.57
C SER A 114 4.94 -22.70 16.53
N GLN A 115 4.57 -21.50 16.08
CA GLN A 115 3.77 -20.55 16.84
C GLN A 115 2.33 -20.51 16.36
N CYS A 116 1.45 -20.06 17.25
CA CYS A 116 0.06 -19.78 16.98
C CYS A 116 -0.40 -18.54 17.74
N TRP A 117 -1.43 -17.88 17.23
CA TRP A 117 -2.09 -16.72 17.79
C TRP A 117 -3.11 -17.15 18.84
N ASN A 118 -2.92 -16.70 20.08
CA ASN A 118 -3.84 -16.95 21.19
C ASN A 118 -4.94 -15.87 21.34
N GLY A 119 -4.97 -14.88 20.45
CA GLY A 119 -5.85 -13.71 20.54
C GLY A 119 -5.11 -12.41 20.83
N THR A 120 -3.95 -12.47 21.47
CA THR A 120 -3.15 -11.30 21.87
C THR A 120 -1.70 -11.35 21.40
N THR A 121 -1.07 -12.52 21.40
CA THR A 121 0.33 -12.71 21.01
C THR A 121 0.56 -14.05 20.31
N CYS A 122 1.67 -14.13 19.58
CA CYS A 122 2.17 -15.40 19.03
C CYS A 122 2.88 -16.19 20.13
N ILE A 123 2.31 -17.35 20.49
CA ILE A 123 2.86 -18.27 21.48
C ILE A 123 3.27 -19.57 20.82
N ARG A 124 4.14 -20.34 21.45
CA ARG A 124 4.51 -21.68 20.97
C ARG A 124 3.29 -22.60 21.04
N ARG A 125 3.03 -23.35 19.96
CA ARG A 125 1.94 -24.32 19.93
C ARG A 125 2.23 -25.44 20.93
N ASN A 126 1.45 -25.49 22.02
CA ASN A 126 1.53 -26.59 22.97
C ASN A 126 0.83 -27.81 22.35
N THR A 127 1.60 -28.79 21.92
CA THR A 127 1.11 -30.05 21.35
C THR A 127 0.47 -30.99 22.37
N THR A 128 0.09 -30.52 23.57
CA THR A 128 -0.37 -31.36 24.69
C THR A 128 -1.88 -31.50 24.84
N THR A 129 -2.69 -30.92 23.95
CA THR A 129 -4.15 -31.14 23.94
C THR A 129 -4.62 -31.49 22.53
N SER A 130 -4.37 -32.74 22.12
CA SER A 130 -5.26 -33.45 21.19
C SER A 130 -6.25 -34.28 22.01
#